data_AF-A0A559MGG0-F1
#
_entry.id   AF-A0A559MGG0-F1
#
_cell.length_a   1.000
_cell.length_b   1.000
_cell.length_c   1.000
_cell.angle_alpha   90.00
_cell.angle_beta   90.00
_cell.angle_gamma   90.00
#
_symmetry.space_group_name_H-M   'P 1'
#
loop_
_entity.id
_entity.type
_entity.pdbx_description
1 polymer ?
#
loop_
_entity_poly.entity_id
_entity_poly.type
_entity_poly.pdbx_seq_one_letter_code
_entity_poly.pdbx_strand_id
1 'polypeptide(L)'
;MAENEFEFPGFRRRRNRGSEGRQDTYESAYVLRRAEMNGRGDEEGQTEWSIRQTAVYLQHHSLTAQQRNLKKQPRSTFLLIAPSENVETQLAGAFERSLQNDFHVSLWNVQRLLLADSLKGWPDYMASLEKQLKKQSDRIVIADVGSKKENLSPLDFTINFGDRQELKIMEDSILDLDVILPTMLNTINRIQEQCEKHNKRVGGDEKCHLEEILEEFDEYVREAEVLVQRAKILKETARSTAQLISDLLSYEEAVALKNLTKESQAESTSMRELAEKSTKDAAAVKILTVITLIYLPTTIVANFFSTQFVQTNDSGHMTLTSNAWLLAAIAVPLTIFTVMLWWTWVHFFTQVAPAHPSPELLQRHGCQDSFRSFLSLKKKKQPPSDIETGPSSPQTPPFSPASFYDSAIGT
;
A
#
# COMPACT_ATOMS: atom_id res chain seq x y z
N MET A 1 -1.80 16.39 8.98
CA MET A 1 -1.87 16.86 7.58
C MET A 1 -0.54 16.48 6.97
N ALA A 2 -0.51 15.55 6.01
CA ALA A 2 0.70 15.28 5.25
C ALA A 2 0.98 16.49 4.35
N GLU A 3 2.19 17.01 4.39
CA GLU A 3 2.59 18.13 3.53
C GLU A 3 2.69 17.64 2.08
N ASN A 4 2.20 18.43 1.11
CA ASN A 4 2.22 18.04 -0.30
C ASN A 4 3.57 18.40 -0.92
N GLU A 5 4.49 17.43 -0.97
CA GLU A 5 5.85 17.61 -1.50
C GLU A 5 5.92 18.15 -2.95
N PHE A 6 4.84 18.01 -3.72
CA PHE A 6 4.76 18.50 -5.11
C PHE A 6 4.29 19.95 -5.26
N GLU A 7 3.70 20.57 -4.23
CA GLU A 7 3.25 21.97 -4.28
C GLU A 7 4.37 22.97 -3.95
N PHE A 8 5.55 22.48 -3.57
CA PHE A 8 6.58 23.36 -3.03
C PHE A 8 7.28 24.20 -4.09
N PRO A 9 7.47 25.51 -3.82
CA PRO A 9 8.07 26.42 -4.78
C PRO A 9 9.58 26.15 -4.90
N GLY A 10 10.01 25.76 -6.10
CA GLY A 10 11.44 25.77 -6.44
C GLY A 10 12.03 27.18 -6.46
N PHE A 11 13.35 27.29 -6.72
CA PHE A 11 14.05 28.57 -6.75
C PHE A 11 13.46 29.55 -7.77
N ARG A 12 12.91 30.67 -7.28
CA ARG A 12 12.39 31.76 -8.10
C ARG A 12 13.33 32.95 -8.05
N ARG A 13 13.48 33.60 -9.20
CA ARG A 13 14.25 34.84 -9.31
C ARG A 13 13.53 35.84 -10.20
N ARG A 14 13.60 37.09 -9.79
CA ARG A 14 13.21 38.24 -10.57
C ARG A 14 14.35 39.24 -10.64
N ARG A 15 14.55 39.84 -11.81
CA ARG A 15 15.43 41.00 -11.97
C ARG A 15 14.56 42.17 -12.42
N ASN A 16 14.52 43.22 -11.61
CA ASN A 16 13.85 44.47 -11.97
C ASN A 16 14.92 45.48 -12.39
N ARG A 17 14.80 45.99 -13.61
CA ARG A 17 15.55 47.17 -14.04
C ARG A 17 14.67 48.38 -13.78
N GLY A 18 15.16 49.35 -13.01
CA GLY A 18 14.42 50.60 -12.81
C GLY A 18 14.15 51.30 -14.14
N SER A 19 12.99 51.94 -14.27
CA SER A 19 12.54 52.66 -15.48
C SER A 19 13.47 53.78 -15.95
N GLU A 20 14.39 54.25 -15.09
CA GLU A 20 15.43 55.24 -15.44
C GLU A 20 16.84 54.63 -15.63
N GLY A 21 17.00 53.30 -15.65
CA GLY A 21 18.32 52.65 -15.80
C GLY A 21 19.30 52.85 -14.61
N ARG A 22 18.84 53.48 -13.52
CA ARG A 22 19.67 53.90 -12.38
C ARG A 22 19.94 52.82 -11.33
N GLN A 23 19.15 51.75 -11.25
CA GLN A 23 19.30 50.72 -10.22
C GLN A 23 18.77 49.37 -10.72
N ASP A 24 19.59 48.33 -10.56
CA ASP A 24 19.24 46.94 -10.87
C ASP A 24 18.96 46.20 -9.55
N THR A 25 17.71 45.81 -9.34
CA THR A 25 17.25 45.02 -8.18
C THR A 25 17.17 43.54 -8.54
N TYR A 26 17.75 42.71 -7.70
CA TYR A 26 17.72 41.26 -7.80
C TYR A 26 16.91 40.70 -6.65
N GLU A 27 15.90 39.92 -6.94
CA GLU A 27 15.05 39.28 -5.95
C GLU A 27 15.08 37.77 -6.17
N SER A 28 15.32 37.02 -5.09
CA SER A 28 15.36 35.57 -5.08
C SER A 28 14.55 35.04 -3.91
N ALA A 29 13.75 34.02 -4.16
CA ALA A 29 12.95 33.35 -3.14
C ALA A 29 13.06 31.84 -3.34
N TYR A 30 13.38 31.13 -2.27
CA TYR A 30 13.54 29.68 -2.27
C TYR A 30 13.36 29.10 -0.87
N VAL A 31 13.08 27.80 -0.80
CA VAL A 31 12.99 27.05 0.45
C VAL A 31 14.17 26.09 0.53
N LEU A 32 14.85 26.09 1.68
CA LEU A 32 15.87 25.13 2.02
C LEU A 32 15.32 24.12 3.01
N ARG A 33 15.73 22.86 2.87
CA ARG A 33 15.26 21.76 3.72
C ARG A 33 16.44 21.09 4.38
N ARG A 34 16.20 20.52 5.56
CA ARG A 34 17.21 19.79 6.34
C ARG A 34 16.54 18.69 7.14
N ALA A 35 17.29 17.63 7.42
CA ALA A 35 16.83 16.54 8.29
C ALA A 35 17.33 16.78 9.72
N GLU A 36 16.43 16.73 10.70
CA GLU A 36 16.77 16.85 12.12
C GLU A 36 16.11 15.74 12.94
N MET A 37 16.82 15.26 13.96
CA MET A 37 16.27 14.34 14.94
C MET A 37 15.34 15.08 15.89
N ASN A 38 14.15 14.53 16.10
CA ASN A 38 13.14 15.16 16.95
C ASN A 38 13.24 14.78 18.42
N GLY A 39 14.10 13.82 18.78
CA GLY A 39 14.21 13.31 20.15
C GLY A 39 12.93 12.66 20.69
N ARG A 40 11.94 12.38 19.83
CA ARG A 40 10.65 11.76 20.16
C ARG A 40 10.56 10.27 19.78
N GLY A 41 11.71 9.64 19.53
CA GLY A 41 11.79 8.26 19.04
C GLY A 41 11.26 7.20 20.01
N ASP A 42 11.10 7.55 21.28
CA ASP A 42 10.70 6.60 22.34
C ASP A 42 9.17 6.48 22.51
N GLU A 43 8.37 7.31 21.83
CA GLU A 43 6.89 7.23 21.87
C GLU A 43 6.37 6.35 20.72
N GLU A 44 5.58 5.31 21.05
CA GLU A 44 5.01 4.37 20.07
C GLU A 44 4.33 5.10 18.90
N GLY A 45 4.87 4.93 17.69
CA GLY A 45 4.31 5.46 16.46
C GLY A 45 4.81 6.84 16.01
N GLN A 46 5.78 7.45 16.69
CA GLN A 46 6.40 8.72 16.25
C GLN A 46 7.68 8.48 15.44
N THR A 47 7.87 9.31 14.40
CA THR A 47 9.08 9.26 13.56
C THR A 47 10.25 9.95 14.27
N GLU A 48 11.38 9.24 14.36
CA GLU A 48 12.62 9.76 14.99
C GLU A 48 13.14 11.03 14.31
N TRP A 49 12.87 11.18 13.01
CA TRP A 49 13.32 12.26 12.16
C TRP A 49 12.15 13.17 11.75
N SER A 50 12.45 14.45 11.55
CA SER A 50 11.62 15.33 10.72
C SER A 50 12.43 16.16 9.76
N ILE A 51 11.74 16.51 8.69
CA ILE A 51 12.25 17.39 7.65
C ILE A 51 11.83 18.80 8.03
N ARG A 52 12.81 19.64 8.36
CA ARG A 52 12.61 21.05 8.67
C ARG A 52 12.79 21.90 7.42
N GLN A 53 12.13 23.04 7.40
CA GLN A 53 12.10 23.94 6.24
C GLN A 53 12.47 25.35 6.68
N THR A 54 13.33 25.99 5.90
CA THR A 54 13.74 27.38 6.06
C THR A 54 13.37 28.13 4.79
N ALA A 55 12.46 29.11 4.86
CA ALA A 55 12.16 29.94 3.71
C ALA A 55 13.13 31.13 3.67
N VAL A 56 13.72 31.36 2.50
CA VAL A 56 14.71 32.40 2.26
C VAL A 56 14.17 33.34 1.19
N TYR A 57 14.06 34.62 1.55
CA TYR A 57 13.87 35.69 0.60
C TYR A 57 15.09 36.61 0.63
N LEU A 58 15.61 36.92 -0.54
CA LEU A 58 16.77 37.76 -0.77
C LEU A 58 16.41 38.87 -1.73
N GLN A 59 16.70 40.11 -1.34
CA GLN A 59 16.69 41.26 -2.23
C GLN A 59 18.07 41.92 -2.24
N HIS A 60 18.71 41.98 -3.40
CA HIS A 60 20.01 42.62 -3.59
C HIS A 60 19.89 43.83 -4.52
N HIS A 61 20.30 44.99 -4.02
CA HIS A 61 20.36 46.23 -4.77
C HIS A 61 21.78 46.41 -5.31
N SER A 62 21.95 46.16 -6.62
CA SER A 62 23.23 46.45 -7.28
C SER A 62 23.25 47.89 -7.80
N LEU A 63 24.40 48.53 -7.71
CA LEU A 63 24.61 49.89 -8.19
C LEU A 63 25.12 49.86 -9.64
N THR A 64 24.48 50.63 -10.51
CA THR A 64 24.93 50.82 -11.89
C THR A 64 26.30 51.53 -11.91
N ALA A 65 27.10 51.36 -12.97
CA ALA A 65 28.44 51.95 -13.12
C ALA A 65 28.49 53.47 -12.83
N GLN A 66 27.42 54.20 -13.11
CA GLN A 66 27.27 55.63 -12.82
C GLN A 66 27.18 55.96 -11.31
N GLN A 67 26.61 55.07 -10.48
CA GLN A 67 26.41 55.27 -9.04
C GLN A 67 27.58 54.78 -8.19
N ARG A 68 28.47 53.92 -8.70
CA ARG A 68 29.74 53.58 -8.03
C ARG A 68 30.60 54.83 -7.74
N ASN A 69 30.48 55.87 -8.56
CA ASN A 69 31.17 57.14 -8.38
C ASN A 69 30.63 57.99 -7.21
N LEU A 70 29.42 57.72 -6.70
CA LEU A 70 28.78 58.48 -5.62
C LEU A 70 29.00 57.91 -4.20
N LYS A 71 29.93 56.96 -4.01
CA LYS A 71 30.17 56.27 -2.71
C LYS A 71 28.92 55.63 -2.08
N LYS A 72 27.85 55.37 -2.83
CA LYS A 72 26.77 54.51 -2.34
C LYS A 72 27.30 53.08 -2.32
N GLN A 73 26.98 52.34 -1.26
CA GLN A 73 27.31 50.92 -1.16
C GLN A 73 26.13 50.05 -1.60
N PRO A 74 26.39 48.87 -2.18
CA PRO A 74 25.34 47.89 -2.47
C PRO A 74 24.65 47.46 -1.16
N ARG A 75 23.35 47.22 -1.21
CA ARG A 75 22.56 46.79 -0.05
C ARG A 75 21.87 45.47 -0.34
N SER A 76 22.03 44.51 0.56
CA SER A 76 21.37 43.21 0.51
C SER A 76 20.46 43.06 1.73
N THR A 77 19.22 42.65 1.49
CA THR A 77 18.21 42.38 2.51
C THR A 77 17.85 40.91 2.47
N PHE A 78 17.97 40.23 3.61
CA PHE A 78 17.54 38.84 3.79
C PHE A 78 16.33 38.80 4.72
N LEU A 79 15.34 37.98 4.35
CA LEU A 79 14.24 37.58 5.20
C LEU A 79 14.30 36.05 5.33
N LEU A 80 14.56 35.58 6.55
CA LEU A 80 14.62 34.17 6.89
C LEU A 80 13.40 33.82 7.74
N ILE A 81 12.68 32.78 7.36
CA ILE A 81 11.54 32.26 8.11
C ILE A 81 11.90 30.86 8.59
N ALA A 82 11.83 30.65 9.91
CA ALA A 82 12.21 29.41 10.59
C ALA A 82 13.66 28.93 10.27
N PRO A 83 14.69 29.79 10.41
CA PRO A 83 16.08 29.34 10.30
C PRO A 83 16.43 28.33 11.40
N SER A 84 17.51 27.57 11.20
CA SER A 84 18.04 26.68 12.24
C SER A 84 18.78 27.49 13.30
N GLU A 85 18.82 26.98 14.54
CA GLU A 85 19.60 27.58 15.62
C GLU A 85 21.09 27.71 15.25
N ASN A 86 21.60 26.75 14.47
CA ASN A 86 22.96 26.79 13.94
C ASN A 86 23.18 27.97 12.98
N VAL A 87 22.24 28.24 12.07
CA VAL A 87 22.33 29.40 11.17
C VAL A 87 22.19 30.71 11.94
N GLU A 88 21.26 30.77 12.90
CA GLU A 88 21.07 31.97 13.73
C GLU A 88 22.33 32.34 14.51
N THR A 89 22.95 31.36 15.17
CA THR A 89 24.18 31.56 15.94
C THR A 89 25.37 31.95 15.06
N GLN A 90 25.53 31.31 13.90
CA GLN A 90 26.61 31.65 12.97
C GLN A 90 26.43 33.04 12.35
N LEU A 91 25.18 33.42 12.01
CA LEU A 91 24.88 34.76 11.51
C LEU A 91 25.09 35.82 12.59
N ALA A 92 24.60 35.59 13.81
CA ALA A 92 24.82 36.50 14.93
C ALA A 92 26.32 36.76 15.16
N GLY A 93 27.14 35.69 15.20
CA GLY A 93 28.59 35.80 15.33
C GLY A 93 29.25 36.51 14.14
N ALA A 94 28.76 36.30 12.91
CA ALA A 94 29.27 37.00 11.73
C ALA A 94 28.96 38.51 11.78
N PHE A 95 27.75 38.89 12.22
CA PHE A 95 27.37 40.29 12.38
C PHE A 95 28.11 40.97 13.54
N GLU A 96 28.33 40.29 14.66
CA GLU A 96 29.13 40.83 15.78
C GLU A 96 30.58 41.12 15.37
N ARG A 97 31.22 40.20 14.63
CA ARG A 97 32.58 40.41 14.10
C ARG A 97 32.63 41.54 13.07
N SER A 98 31.58 41.67 12.25
CA SER A 98 31.41 42.77 11.30
C SER A 98 31.36 44.13 12.02
N LEU A 99 30.63 44.22 13.13
CA LEU A 99 30.55 45.43 13.95
C LEU A 99 31.88 45.81 14.62
N GLN A 100 32.73 44.82 14.94
CA GLN A 100 34.01 45.06 15.61
C GLN A 100 35.14 45.47 14.64
N ASN A 101 35.18 44.89 13.45
CA ASN A 101 36.31 45.05 12.52
C ASN A 101 36.00 45.92 11.29
N ASP A 102 34.83 46.56 11.22
CA ASP A 102 34.41 47.46 10.13
C ASP A 102 34.42 46.78 8.74
N PHE A 103 34.18 45.47 8.69
CA PHE A 103 34.05 44.68 7.46
C PHE A 103 32.59 44.35 7.17
N HIS A 104 32.21 44.26 5.90
CA HIS A 104 30.86 43.90 5.48
C HIS A 104 30.67 42.39 5.37
N VAL A 105 29.57 41.86 5.92
CA VAL A 105 29.17 40.47 5.69
C VAL A 105 28.75 40.31 4.23
N SER A 106 29.53 39.54 3.46
CA SER A 106 29.22 39.26 2.06
C SER A 106 27.90 38.52 1.92
N LEU A 107 27.10 38.93 0.92
CA LEU A 107 25.88 38.24 0.47
C LEU A 107 26.11 36.72 0.30
N TRP A 108 27.23 36.39 -0.35
CA TRP A 108 27.57 35.03 -0.74
C TRP A 108 28.00 34.18 0.46
N ASN A 109 28.57 34.81 1.49
CA ASN A 109 28.86 34.15 2.76
C ASN A 109 27.59 33.76 3.50
N VAL A 110 26.55 34.61 3.50
CA VAL A 110 25.24 34.25 4.08
C VAL A 110 24.63 33.07 3.33
N GLN A 111 24.68 33.09 1.99
CA GLN A 111 24.19 31.98 1.18
C GLN A 111 24.99 30.68 1.40
N ARG A 112 26.30 30.77 1.58
CA ARG A 112 27.18 29.65 1.93
C ARG A 112 26.77 28.98 3.24
N LEU A 113 26.54 29.77 4.28
CA LEU A 113 26.06 29.24 5.57
C LEU A 113 24.70 28.55 5.45
N LEU A 114 23.77 29.16 4.70
CA LEU A 114 22.43 28.61 4.48
C LEU A 114 22.47 27.28 3.70
N LEU A 115 23.29 27.20 2.65
CA LEU A 115 23.45 25.99 1.85
C LEU A 115 24.12 24.87 2.66
N ALA A 116 25.19 25.17 3.39
CA ALA A 116 25.85 24.23 4.27
C ALA A 116 24.88 23.64 5.31
N ASP A 117 23.99 24.46 5.87
CA ASP A 117 22.99 24.00 6.82
C ASP A 117 21.92 23.10 6.18
N SER A 118 21.53 23.39 4.93
CA SER A 118 20.56 22.57 4.19
C SER A 118 21.05 21.17 3.84
N LEU A 119 22.37 20.96 3.76
CA LEU A 119 22.96 19.65 3.49
C LEU A 119 23.07 18.75 4.73
N LYS A 120 22.92 19.32 5.94
CA LYS A 120 23.08 18.57 7.18
C LYS A 120 21.92 17.60 7.44
N GLY A 121 22.27 16.46 8.05
CA GLY A 121 21.34 15.45 8.56
C GLY A 121 20.78 14.49 7.52
N TRP A 122 20.90 14.77 6.21
CA TRP A 122 20.46 13.85 5.16
C TRP A 122 21.19 12.48 5.19
N PRO A 123 22.52 12.41 5.39
CA PRO A 123 23.21 11.12 5.45
C PRO A 123 22.70 10.23 6.58
N ASP A 124 22.51 10.80 7.78
CA ASP A 124 22.05 10.07 8.97
C ASP A 124 20.59 9.64 8.85
N TYR A 125 19.75 10.52 8.30
CA TYR A 125 18.36 10.18 7.98
C TYR A 125 18.28 9.01 7.00
N MET A 126 19.03 9.06 5.89
CA MET A 126 19.05 7.96 4.92
C MET A 126 19.62 6.67 5.52
N ALA A 127 20.65 6.76 6.37
CA ALA A 127 21.19 5.59 7.07
C ALA A 127 20.16 4.95 8.01
N SER A 128 19.31 5.75 8.65
CA SER A 128 18.22 5.24 9.48
C SER A 128 17.17 4.49 8.66
N LEU A 129 16.77 5.03 7.49
CA LEU A 129 15.85 4.38 6.56
C LEU A 129 16.44 3.08 6.01
N GLU A 130 17.72 3.08 5.62
CA GLU A 130 18.42 1.88 5.15
C GLU A 130 18.46 0.80 6.23
N LYS A 131 18.72 1.17 7.50
CA LYS A 131 18.73 0.24 8.63
C LYS A 131 17.36 -0.40 8.85
N GLN A 132 16.28 0.38 8.79
CA GLN A 132 14.92 -0.14 8.92
C GLN A 132 14.57 -1.08 7.77
N LEU A 133 14.96 -0.73 6.54
CA LEU A 133 14.74 -1.56 5.37
C LEU A 133 15.52 -2.89 5.43
N LYS A 134 16.80 -2.85 5.84
CA LYS A 134 17.61 -4.07 6.06
C LYS A 134 17.00 -4.98 7.11
N LYS A 135 16.51 -4.43 8.23
CA LYS A 135 15.82 -5.21 9.26
C LYS A 135 14.63 -5.99 8.70
N GLN A 136 13.86 -5.40 7.79
CA GLN A 136 12.74 -6.09 7.14
C GLN A 136 13.23 -7.12 6.11
N SER A 137 14.25 -6.77 5.30
CA SER A 137 14.85 -7.70 4.32
C SER A 137 15.47 -8.94 4.98
N ASP A 138 16.29 -8.78 6.01
CA ASP A 138 17.00 -9.87 6.70
C ASP A 138 16.01 -10.87 7.31
N ARG A 139 14.90 -10.38 7.88
CA ARG A 139 13.82 -11.25 8.39
C ARG A 139 13.27 -12.18 7.31
N ILE A 140 13.22 -11.71 6.07
CA ILE A 140 12.68 -12.48 4.95
C ILE A 140 13.72 -13.44 4.37
N VAL A 141 14.98 -13.00 4.23
CA VAL A 141 16.07 -13.83 3.67
C VAL A 141 16.39 -15.03 4.57
N ILE A 142 16.27 -14.86 5.89
CA ILE A 142 16.57 -15.92 6.87
C ILE A 142 15.42 -16.93 7.00
N ALA A 143 14.25 -16.64 6.42
CA ALA A 143 13.12 -17.53 6.53
C ALA A 143 13.32 -18.85 5.76
N ASP A 144 13.19 -19.96 6.48
CA ASP A 144 13.22 -21.29 5.88
C ASP A 144 11.90 -21.57 5.14
N VAL A 145 11.99 -21.87 3.85
CA VAL A 145 10.83 -22.12 2.99
C VAL A 145 10.66 -23.63 2.83
N GLY A 146 9.53 -24.16 3.31
CA GLY A 146 9.21 -25.58 3.13
C GLY A 146 9.77 -26.53 4.20
N SER A 147 10.16 -26.00 5.37
CA SER A 147 10.46 -26.86 6.52
C SER A 147 9.18 -27.62 6.92
N LYS A 148 9.26 -28.95 6.98
CA LYS A 148 8.14 -29.84 7.34
C LYS A 148 7.78 -29.69 8.82
N LYS A 149 7.24 -28.56 9.23
CA LYS A 149 6.60 -28.41 10.55
C LYS A 149 5.10 -28.56 10.40
N GLU A 150 4.48 -29.15 11.42
CA GLU A 150 3.05 -29.51 11.50
C GLU A 150 2.07 -28.32 11.43
N ASN A 151 2.54 -27.12 11.11
CA ASN A 151 1.71 -25.93 10.95
C ASN A 151 1.17 -25.84 9.52
N LEU A 152 -0.10 -25.44 9.38
CA LEU A 152 -0.74 -25.23 8.08
C LEU A 152 -0.09 -24.13 7.23
N SER A 153 0.76 -23.28 7.82
CA SER A 153 1.52 -22.25 7.12
C SER A 153 2.82 -22.84 6.55
N PRO A 154 3.05 -22.74 5.23
CA PRO A 154 4.24 -23.26 4.56
C PRO A 154 5.51 -22.41 4.76
N LEU A 155 5.41 -21.32 5.52
CA LEU A 155 6.52 -20.46 5.92
C LEU A 155 6.61 -20.42 7.45
N ASP A 156 7.84 -20.41 7.96
CA ASP A 156 8.13 -20.27 9.40
C ASP A 156 7.92 -18.82 9.93
N PHE A 157 7.47 -17.89 9.08
CA PHE A 157 7.18 -16.51 9.44
C PHE A 157 5.84 -16.06 8.85
N THR A 158 5.10 -15.25 9.62
CA THR A 158 3.84 -14.63 9.21
C THR A 158 4.11 -13.16 8.91
N ILE A 159 3.91 -12.73 7.65
CA ILE A 159 4.00 -11.31 7.29
C ILE A 159 2.77 -10.61 7.87
N ASN A 160 2.97 -9.75 8.87
CA ASN A 160 1.86 -9.03 9.49
C ASN A 160 1.47 -7.81 8.64
N PHE A 161 0.23 -7.33 8.78
CA PHE A 161 -0.22 -6.06 8.20
C PHE A 161 0.68 -4.90 8.65
N GLY A 162 1.17 -4.93 9.90
CA GLY A 162 2.11 -3.95 10.43
C GLY A 162 3.41 -3.86 9.63
N ASP A 163 3.99 -4.99 9.21
CA ASP A 163 5.22 -5.01 8.41
C ASP A 163 5.01 -4.34 7.04
N ARG A 164 3.82 -4.54 6.43
CA ARG A 164 3.44 -3.86 5.18
C ARG A 164 3.24 -2.36 5.38
N GLN A 165 2.65 -1.97 6.50
CA GLN A 165 2.43 -0.55 6.83
C GLN A 165 3.77 0.15 7.06
N GLU A 166 4.70 -0.44 7.81
CA GLU A 166 6.05 0.09 8.00
C GLU A 166 6.79 0.25 6.67
N LEU A 167 6.74 -0.78 5.81
CA LEU A 167 7.35 -0.69 4.49
C LEU A 167 6.73 0.40 3.63
N LYS A 168 5.42 0.60 3.72
CA LYS A 168 4.74 1.67 2.99
C LYS A 168 5.14 3.05 3.48
N ILE A 169 5.24 3.24 4.80
CA ILE A 169 5.72 4.48 5.41
C ILE A 169 7.16 4.77 4.97
N MET A 170 8.03 3.76 4.92
CA MET A 170 9.39 3.91 4.41
C MET A 170 9.42 4.26 2.93
N GLU A 171 8.60 3.60 2.10
CA GLU A 171 8.49 3.89 0.66
C GLU A 171 8.06 5.34 0.43
N ASP A 172 7.03 5.81 1.13
CA ASP A 172 6.54 7.19 1.02
C ASP A 172 7.63 8.19 1.46
N SER A 173 8.33 7.90 2.55
CA SER A 173 9.47 8.72 3.02
C SER A 173 10.63 8.79 2.00
N ILE A 174 10.87 7.71 1.25
CA ILE A 174 11.87 7.66 0.18
C ILE A 174 11.39 8.43 -1.07
N LEU A 175 10.09 8.38 -1.38
CA LEU A 175 9.51 9.17 -2.45
C LEU A 175 9.65 10.67 -2.18
N ASP A 176 9.49 11.09 -0.93
CA ASP A 176 9.73 12.48 -0.54
C ASP A 176 11.20 12.90 -0.80
N LEU A 177 12.18 12.04 -0.51
CA LEU A 177 13.59 12.28 -0.84
C LEU A 177 13.83 12.48 -2.34
N ASP A 178 13.11 11.72 -3.18
CA ASP A 178 13.19 11.80 -4.65
C ASP A 178 12.69 13.14 -5.20
N VAL A 179 11.91 13.89 -4.41
CA VAL A 179 11.46 15.26 -4.74
C VAL A 179 12.37 16.30 -4.08
N ILE A 180 12.70 16.12 -2.79
CA ILE A 180 13.44 17.10 -1.99
C ILE A 180 14.87 17.28 -2.50
N LEU A 181 15.63 16.19 -2.63
CA LEU A 181 17.07 16.26 -2.92
C LEU A 181 17.35 16.84 -4.32
N PRO A 182 16.63 16.47 -5.39
CA PRO A 182 16.81 17.12 -6.68
C PRO A 182 16.43 18.60 -6.68
N THR A 183 15.40 18.97 -5.91
CA THR A 183 14.99 20.39 -5.77
C THR A 183 16.07 21.20 -5.03
N MET A 184 16.68 20.62 -4.01
CA MET A 184 17.82 21.19 -3.30
C MET A 184 19.04 21.35 -4.24
N LEU A 185 19.40 20.30 -4.98
CA LEU A 185 20.48 20.34 -5.97
C LEU A 185 20.27 21.45 -7.02
N ASN A 186 19.06 21.59 -7.56
CA ASN A 186 18.72 22.66 -8.50
C ASN A 186 18.86 24.05 -7.85
N THR A 187 18.48 24.18 -6.58
CA THR A 187 18.62 25.43 -5.82
C THR A 187 20.09 25.80 -5.63
N ILE A 188 20.94 24.84 -5.25
CA ILE A 188 22.39 25.04 -5.10
C ILE A 188 23.01 25.46 -6.45
N ASN A 189 22.75 24.73 -7.52
CA ASN A 189 23.24 25.05 -8.87
C ASN A 189 22.82 26.47 -9.30
N ARG A 190 21.57 26.87 -9.04
CA ARG A 190 21.07 28.22 -9.37
C ARG A 190 21.76 29.32 -8.57
N ILE A 191 22.15 29.05 -7.33
CA ILE A 191 22.91 30.01 -6.49
C ILE A 191 24.36 30.07 -6.97
N GLN A 192 24.98 28.93 -7.27
CA GLN A 192 26.33 28.86 -7.81
C GLN A 192 26.46 29.63 -9.12
N GLU A 193 25.57 29.38 -10.10
CA GLU A 193 25.55 30.12 -11.36
C GLU A 193 25.44 31.64 -11.15
N GLN A 194 24.76 32.08 -10.09
CA GLN A 194 24.65 33.49 -9.76
C GLN A 194 25.93 34.06 -9.20
N CYS A 195 26.58 33.31 -8.32
CA CYS A 195 27.87 33.66 -7.76
C CYS A 195 28.91 33.76 -8.89
N GLU A 196 28.96 32.82 -9.83
CA GLU A 196 29.86 32.87 -10.99
C GLU A 196 29.61 34.09 -11.88
N LYS A 197 28.34 34.39 -12.18
CA LYS A 197 27.95 35.57 -12.98
C LYS A 197 28.33 36.87 -12.28
N HIS A 198 28.32 36.89 -10.95
CA HIS A 198 28.77 38.03 -10.15
C HIS A 198 30.29 38.13 -10.11
N ASN A 199 30.99 37.00 -9.91
CA ASN A 199 32.46 36.92 -9.88
C ASN A 199 33.09 37.47 -11.16
N LYS A 200 32.50 37.16 -12.34
CA LYS A 200 32.94 37.71 -13.65
C LYS A 200 32.86 39.23 -13.76
N ARG A 201 32.14 39.92 -12.87
CA ARG A 201 31.92 41.38 -12.89
C ARG A 201 32.72 42.13 -11.83
N VAL A 202 33.40 41.38 -10.95
CA VAL A 202 34.16 41.90 -9.81
C VAL A 202 35.65 41.64 -10.08
N GLY A 203 36.51 42.48 -9.50
CA GLY A 203 37.96 42.33 -9.61
C GLY A 203 38.65 42.74 -8.31
N GLY A 204 39.93 42.39 -8.17
CA GLY A 204 40.70 42.64 -6.95
C GLY A 204 40.48 41.58 -5.87
N ASP A 205 40.64 41.96 -4.62
CA ASP A 205 40.59 41.09 -3.43
C ASP A 205 39.23 40.37 -3.25
N GLU A 206 38.12 41.05 -3.59
CA GLU A 206 36.77 40.45 -3.60
C GLU A 206 36.67 39.26 -4.56
N LYS A 207 37.46 39.22 -5.63
CA LYS A 207 37.46 38.12 -6.59
C LYS A 207 38.05 36.84 -5.98
N CYS A 208 39.16 36.95 -5.23
CA CYS A 208 39.80 35.81 -4.58
C CYS A 208 38.87 35.19 -3.52
N HIS A 209 38.22 36.02 -2.70
CA HIS A 209 37.23 35.52 -1.73
C HIS A 209 36.00 34.88 -2.38
N LEU A 210 35.54 35.40 -3.54
CA LEU A 210 34.45 34.77 -4.28
C LEU A 210 34.86 33.45 -4.92
N GLU A 211 36.12 33.32 -5.35
CA GLU A 211 36.67 32.06 -5.87
C GLU A 211 36.71 30.98 -4.77
N GLU A 212 37.15 31.31 -3.56
CA GLU A 212 37.09 30.38 -2.39
C GLU A 212 35.66 29.92 -2.10
N ILE A 213 34.68 30.84 -2.11
CA ILE A 213 33.26 30.49 -1.89
C ILE A 213 32.71 29.64 -3.05
N LEU A 214 33.15 29.88 -4.28
CA LEU A 214 32.74 29.09 -5.45
C LEU A 214 33.26 27.65 -5.37
N GLU A 215 34.49 27.45 -4.88
CA GLU A 215 35.04 26.12 -4.62
C GLU A 215 34.23 25.37 -3.54
N GLU A 216 33.79 26.07 -2.49
CA GLU A 216 32.87 25.49 -1.49
C GLU A 216 31.50 25.13 -2.10
N PHE A 217 30.97 25.96 -3.01
CA PHE A 217 29.72 25.64 -3.72
C PHE A 217 29.86 24.42 -4.63
N ASP A 218 31.00 24.25 -5.30
CA ASP A 218 31.28 23.03 -6.08
C ASP A 218 31.23 21.79 -5.19
N GLU A 219 31.76 21.87 -3.96
CA GLU A 219 31.67 20.75 -3.01
C GLU A 219 30.23 20.48 -2.57
N TYR A 220 29.44 21.52 -2.32
CA TYR A 220 28.02 21.37 -1.97
C TYR A 220 27.20 20.75 -3.11
N VAL A 221 27.51 21.09 -4.37
CA VAL A 221 26.89 20.45 -5.55
C VAL A 221 27.25 18.97 -5.58
N ARG A 222 28.54 18.62 -5.45
CA ARG A 222 29.00 17.22 -5.42
C ARG A 222 28.33 16.43 -4.30
N GLU A 223 28.24 17.01 -3.10
CA GLU A 223 27.58 16.37 -1.96
C GLU A 223 26.09 16.14 -2.25
N ALA A 224 25.37 17.15 -2.74
CA ALA A 224 23.95 17.02 -3.11
C ALA A 224 23.72 15.97 -4.21
N GLU A 225 24.60 15.88 -5.21
CA GLU A 225 24.54 14.83 -6.24
C GLU A 225 24.68 13.44 -5.64
N VAL A 226 25.64 13.24 -4.72
CA VAL A 226 25.82 11.97 -4.01
C VAL A 226 24.57 11.62 -3.21
N LEU A 227 23.96 12.58 -2.51
CA LEU A 227 22.71 12.36 -1.77
C LEU A 227 21.58 11.92 -2.72
N VAL A 228 21.41 12.57 -3.87
CA VAL A 228 20.42 12.19 -4.89
C VAL A 228 20.65 10.77 -5.39
N GLN A 229 21.90 10.37 -5.66
CA GLN A 229 22.19 9.01 -6.11
C GLN A 229 21.92 7.97 -5.01
N ARG A 230 22.27 8.27 -3.76
CA ARG A 230 21.99 7.38 -2.61
C ARG A 230 20.49 7.18 -2.42
N ALA A 231 19.68 8.24 -2.55
CA ALA A 231 18.23 8.14 -2.47
C ALA A 231 17.64 7.23 -3.57
N LYS A 232 18.17 7.29 -4.80
CA LYS A 232 17.76 6.39 -5.89
C LYS A 232 18.07 4.93 -5.58
N ILE A 233 19.27 4.64 -5.09
CA ILE A 233 19.67 3.28 -4.69
C ILE A 233 18.77 2.77 -3.56
N LEU A 234 18.48 3.63 -2.58
CA LEU A 234 17.59 3.29 -1.48
C LEU A 234 16.17 2.99 -1.97
N LYS A 235 15.66 3.75 -2.95
CA LYS A 235 14.37 3.51 -3.61
C LYS A 235 14.32 2.18 -4.35
N GLU A 236 15.36 1.84 -5.12
CA GLU A 236 15.45 0.56 -5.80
C GLU A 236 15.49 -0.61 -4.82
N THR A 237 16.25 -0.47 -3.73
CA THR A 237 16.33 -1.47 -2.66
C THR A 237 14.98 -1.66 -1.96
N ALA A 238 14.26 -0.57 -1.67
CA ALA A 238 12.94 -0.61 -1.06
C ALA A 238 11.92 -1.30 -1.97
N ARG A 239 11.92 -0.95 -3.26
CA ARG A 239 11.05 -1.56 -4.27
C ARG A 239 11.32 -3.06 -4.43
N SER A 240 12.60 -3.46 -4.50
CA SER A 240 12.98 -4.86 -4.61
C SER A 240 12.52 -5.66 -3.37
N THR A 241 12.68 -5.10 -2.18
CA THR A 241 12.21 -5.72 -0.93
C THR A 241 10.68 -5.88 -0.93
N ALA A 242 9.94 -4.86 -1.36
CA ALA A 242 8.48 -4.91 -1.46
C ALA A 242 8.00 -5.97 -2.47
N GLN A 243 8.67 -6.08 -3.62
CA GLN A 243 8.38 -7.11 -4.62
C GLN A 243 8.61 -8.51 -4.06
N LEU A 244 9.75 -8.72 -3.40
CA LEU A 244 10.07 -10.01 -2.77
C LEU A 244 8.98 -10.42 -1.76
N ILE A 245 8.55 -9.49 -0.89
CA ILE A 245 7.44 -9.73 0.05
C ILE A 245 6.17 -10.15 -0.67
N SER A 246 5.79 -9.43 -1.74
CA SER A 246 4.61 -9.72 -2.54
C SER A 246 4.67 -11.11 -3.17
N ASP A 247 5.82 -11.48 -3.75
CA ASP A 247 6.02 -12.77 -4.39
C ASP A 247 5.91 -13.91 -3.36
N LEU A 248 6.47 -13.70 -2.18
CA LEU A 248 6.48 -14.67 -1.09
C LEU A 248 5.09 -14.91 -0.50
N LEU A 249 4.28 -13.87 -0.40
CA LEU A 249 2.87 -13.96 -0.03
C LEU A 249 2.06 -14.72 -1.09
N SER A 250 2.28 -14.41 -2.37
CA SER A 250 1.60 -15.12 -3.45
C SER A 250 1.94 -16.61 -3.46
N TYR A 251 3.18 -16.95 -3.10
CA TYR A 251 3.61 -18.32 -2.90
C TYR A 251 2.89 -18.99 -1.72
N GLU A 252 2.78 -18.31 -0.57
CA GLU A 252 2.03 -18.80 0.59
C GLU A 252 0.57 -19.11 0.23
N GLU A 253 -0.11 -18.16 -0.40
CA GLU A 253 -1.51 -18.30 -0.84
C GLU A 253 -1.67 -19.49 -1.81
N ALA A 254 -0.75 -19.65 -2.76
CA ALA A 254 -0.77 -20.76 -3.71
C ALA A 254 -0.58 -22.12 -3.02
N VAL A 255 0.31 -22.21 -2.02
CA VAL A 255 0.54 -23.46 -1.27
C VAL A 255 -0.64 -23.77 -0.34
N ALA A 256 -1.19 -22.78 0.35
CA ALA A 256 -2.39 -22.94 1.17
C ALA A 256 -3.58 -23.46 0.33
N LEU A 257 -3.82 -22.85 -0.84
CA LEU A 257 -4.86 -23.28 -1.77
C LEU A 257 -4.62 -24.71 -2.28
N LYS A 258 -3.37 -25.06 -2.59
CA LYS A 258 -3.00 -26.41 -3.02
C LYS A 258 -3.25 -27.44 -1.92
N ASN A 259 -2.94 -27.11 -0.67
CA ASN A 259 -3.18 -27.99 0.48
C ASN A 259 -4.67 -28.20 0.72
N LEU A 260 -5.47 -27.13 0.70
CA LEU A 260 -6.94 -27.21 0.78
C LEU A 260 -7.54 -28.05 -0.35
N THR A 261 -7.03 -27.89 -1.57
CA THR A 261 -7.50 -28.67 -2.73
C THR A 261 -7.18 -30.16 -2.56
N LYS A 262 -5.99 -30.49 -2.04
CA LYS A 262 -5.61 -31.88 -1.75
C LYS A 262 -6.47 -32.49 -0.65
N GLU A 263 -6.74 -31.74 0.41
CA GLU A 263 -7.59 -32.18 1.52
C GLU A 263 -9.03 -32.40 1.05
N SER A 264 -9.59 -31.43 0.30
CA SER A 264 -10.91 -31.56 -0.33
C SER A 264 -10.99 -32.74 -1.29
N GLN A 265 -9.93 -33.02 -2.06
CA GLN A 265 -9.86 -34.18 -2.93
C GLN A 265 -9.84 -35.48 -2.12
N ALA A 266 -9.05 -35.54 -1.04
CA ALA A 266 -9.02 -36.70 -0.15
C ALA A 266 -10.39 -36.96 0.49
N GLU A 267 -11.03 -35.92 1.03
CA GLU A 267 -12.38 -35.99 1.59
C GLU A 267 -13.39 -36.47 0.53
N SER A 268 -13.33 -35.93 -0.69
CA SER A 268 -14.19 -36.35 -1.81
C SER A 268 -14.01 -37.82 -2.16
N THR A 269 -12.77 -38.34 -2.12
CA THR A 269 -12.52 -39.77 -2.37
C THR A 269 -13.09 -40.65 -1.26
N SER A 270 -12.93 -40.27 0.01
CA SER A 270 -13.53 -41.00 1.14
C SER A 270 -15.05 -40.96 1.10
N MET A 271 -15.64 -39.81 0.76
CA MET A 271 -17.09 -39.68 0.57
C MET A 271 -17.58 -40.56 -0.58
N ARG A 272 -16.82 -40.69 -1.67
CA ARG A 272 -17.14 -41.61 -2.77
C ARG A 272 -17.11 -43.07 -2.32
N GLU A 273 -16.11 -43.48 -1.54
CA GLU A 273 -16.04 -44.85 -0.99
C GLU A 273 -17.19 -45.15 -0.03
N LEU A 274 -17.56 -44.19 0.83
CA LEU A 274 -18.71 -44.30 1.72
C LEU A 274 -20.03 -44.41 0.93
N ALA A 275 -20.20 -43.61 -0.12
CA ALA A 275 -21.36 -43.70 -1.00
C ALA A 275 -21.41 -45.07 -1.70
N GLU A 276 -20.27 -45.59 -2.17
CA GLU A 276 -20.22 -46.92 -2.79
C GLU A 276 -20.60 -48.03 -1.79
N LYS A 277 -20.08 -47.99 -0.56
CA LYS A 277 -20.49 -48.93 0.50
C LYS A 277 -21.98 -48.80 0.84
N SER A 278 -22.48 -47.57 0.99
CA SER A 278 -23.89 -47.30 1.26
C SER A 278 -24.81 -47.80 0.13
N THR A 279 -24.40 -47.69 -1.14
CA THR A 279 -25.18 -48.24 -2.26
C THR A 279 -25.20 -49.78 -2.26
N LYS A 280 -24.10 -50.43 -1.87
CA LYS A 280 -24.05 -51.90 -1.68
C LYS A 280 -24.94 -52.35 -0.52
N ASP A 281 -24.89 -51.65 0.61
CA ASP A 281 -25.76 -51.92 1.76
C ASP A 281 -27.23 -51.72 1.39
N ALA A 282 -27.55 -50.65 0.64
CA ALA A 282 -28.90 -50.42 0.13
C ALA A 282 -29.35 -51.53 -0.82
N ALA A 283 -28.47 -52.11 -1.64
CA ALA A 283 -28.78 -53.26 -2.48
C ALA A 283 -29.04 -54.52 -1.63
N ALA A 284 -28.26 -54.77 -0.59
CA ALA A 284 -28.48 -55.89 0.34
C ALA A 284 -29.81 -55.76 1.09
N VAL A 285 -30.14 -54.57 1.58
CA VAL A 285 -31.45 -54.28 2.22
C VAL A 285 -32.59 -54.51 1.23
N LYS A 286 -32.46 -54.05 -0.03
CA LYS A 286 -33.45 -54.34 -1.07
C LYS A 286 -33.66 -55.85 -1.24
N ILE A 287 -32.60 -56.65 -1.30
CA ILE A 287 -32.71 -58.12 -1.41
C ILE A 287 -33.43 -58.71 -0.20
N LEU A 288 -33.07 -58.31 1.03
CA LEU A 288 -33.73 -58.79 2.25
C LEU A 288 -35.22 -58.45 2.28
N THR A 289 -35.59 -57.24 1.83
CA THR A 289 -37.00 -56.84 1.73
C THR A 289 -37.78 -57.69 0.72
N VAL A 290 -37.16 -58.05 -0.40
CA VAL A 290 -37.79 -58.95 -1.39
C VAL A 290 -38.02 -60.34 -0.81
N ILE A 291 -37.03 -60.91 -0.10
CA ILE A 291 -37.15 -62.24 0.53
C ILE A 291 -38.26 -62.23 1.59
N THR A 292 -38.28 -61.23 2.46
CA THR A 292 -39.30 -61.10 3.52
C THR A 292 -40.70 -60.91 2.94
N LEU A 293 -40.85 -60.14 1.85
CA LEU A 293 -42.13 -59.96 1.16
C LEU A 293 -42.70 -61.27 0.60
N ILE A 294 -41.84 -62.19 0.13
CA ILE A 294 -42.27 -63.51 -0.36
C ILE A 294 -42.58 -64.45 0.81
N TYR A 295 -41.73 -64.44 1.84
CA TYR A 295 -41.84 -65.36 2.97
C TYR A 295 -43.03 -65.06 3.88
N LEU A 296 -43.32 -63.79 4.14
CA LEU A 296 -44.39 -63.35 5.06
C LEU A 296 -45.78 -63.92 4.70
N PRO A 297 -46.33 -63.72 3.47
CA PRO A 297 -47.62 -64.26 3.08
C PRO A 297 -47.60 -65.80 3.03
N THR A 298 -46.49 -66.38 2.55
CA THR A 298 -46.33 -67.85 2.49
C THR A 298 -46.39 -68.48 3.87
N THR A 299 -45.74 -67.88 4.86
CA THR A 299 -45.72 -68.35 6.26
C THR A 299 -47.07 -68.18 6.95
N ILE A 300 -47.80 -67.09 6.69
CA ILE A 300 -49.16 -66.90 7.22
C ILE A 300 -50.08 -68.01 6.70
N VAL A 301 -50.03 -68.28 5.40
CA VAL A 301 -50.82 -69.37 4.77
C VAL A 301 -50.39 -70.72 5.33
N ALA A 302 -49.09 -71.01 5.39
CA ALA A 302 -48.56 -72.25 5.93
C ALA A 302 -48.98 -72.49 7.39
N ASN A 303 -48.92 -71.48 8.25
CA ASN A 303 -49.36 -71.57 9.66
C ASN A 303 -50.86 -71.80 9.77
N PHE A 304 -51.66 -71.07 8.99
CA PHE A 304 -53.11 -71.22 8.99
C PHE A 304 -53.53 -72.63 8.57
N PHE A 305 -52.90 -73.19 7.52
CA PHE A 305 -53.19 -74.54 7.06
C PHE A 305 -52.52 -75.63 7.92
N SER A 306 -51.36 -75.37 8.54
CA SER A 306 -50.69 -76.33 9.44
C SER A 306 -51.55 -76.68 10.66
N THR A 307 -52.32 -75.72 11.18
CA THR A 307 -53.24 -75.95 12.30
C THR A 307 -54.53 -76.68 11.90
N GLN A 308 -54.95 -76.58 10.63
CA GLN A 308 -56.16 -77.22 10.10
C GLN A 308 -55.92 -78.64 9.56
N PHE A 309 -54.69 -78.96 9.14
CA PHE A 309 -54.35 -80.24 8.50
C PHE A 309 -53.85 -81.34 9.46
N VAL A 310 -53.57 -81.03 10.73
CA VAL A 310 -53.20 -82.06 11.72
C VAL A 310 -54.44 -82.46 12.52
N GLN A 311 -55.11 -83.52 12.09
CA GLN A 311 -56.04 -84.28 12.93
C GLN A 311 -55.33 -85.57 13.35
N THR A 312 -54.99 -85.68 14.64
CA THR A 312 -54.62 -86.96 15.25
C THR A 312 -55.91 -87.71 15.54
N ASN A 313 -56.14 -88.81 14.83
CA ASN A 313 -57.09 -89.84 15.26
C ASN A 313 -56.38 -90.77 16.26
N ASP A 314 -57.15 -91.35 17.20
CA ASP A 314 -56.73 -92.15 18.37
C ASP A 314 -55.98 -93.47 18.08
N SER A 315 -55.40 -93.63 16.89
CA SER A 315 -54.66 -94.83 16.49
C SER A 315 -53.44 -94.50 15.64
N GLY A 316 -52.53 -93.67 16.16
CA GLY A 316 -51.08 -93.68 15.90
C GLY A 316 -50.56 -93.44 14.47
N HIS A 317 -51.42 -93.25 13.46
CA HIS A 317 -51.01 -93.03 12.08
C HIS A 317 -51.38 -91.62 11.61
N MET A 318 -50.35 -90.80 11.34
CA MET A 318 -50.50 -89.49 10.71
C MET A 318 -50.89 -89.68 9.23
N THR A 319 -52.15 -89.41 8.88
CA THR A 319 -52.59 -89.37 7.48
C THR A 319 -52.64 -87.92 6.99
N LEU A 320 -51.78 -87.56 6.04
CA LEU A 320 -51.88 -86.32 5.27
C LEU A 320 -53.20 -86.31 4.47
N THR A 321 -54.04 -85.32 4.70
CA THR A 321 -55.33 -85.16 3.99
C THR A 321 -55.13 -84.87 2.50
N SER A 322 -55.95 -85.48 1.63
CA SER A 322 -55.89 -85.41 0.15
C SER A 322 -56.08 -84.00 -0.47
N ASN A 323 -56.30 -82.97 0.35
CA ASN A 323 -56.58 -81.58 -0.08
C ASN A 323 -55.35 -80.65 0.01
N ALA A 324 -54.14 -81.19 0.12
CA ALA A 324 -52.90 -80.41 0.20
C ALA A 324 -52.70 -79.43 -0.99
N TRP A 325 -53.36 -79.69 -2.13
CA TRP A 325 -53.34 -78.78 -3.29
C TRP A 325 -54.04 -77.42 -3.02
N LEU A 326 -54.96 -77.36 -2.04
CA LEU A 326 -55.64 -76.11 -1.66
C LEU A 326 -54.65 -75.08 -1.07
N LEU A 327 -53.60 -75.56 -0.40
CA LEU A 327 -52.50 -74.72 0.07
C LEU A 327 -51.82 -74.02 -1.11
N ALA A 328 -51.50 -74.77 -2.17
CA ALA A 328 -50.91 -74.20 -3.38
C ALA A 328 -51.90 -73.25 -4.10
N ALA A 329 -53.18 -73.61 -4.17
CA ALA A 329 -54.22 -72.82 -4.83
C ALA A 329 -54.45 -71.44 -4.18
N ILE A 330 -54.19 -71.29 -2.88
CA ILE A 330 -54.37 -70.02 -2.15
C ILE A 330 -53.03 -69.28 -1.96
N ALA A 331 -51.93 -70.00 -1.74
CA ALA A 331 -50.61 -69.39 -1.56
C ALA A 331 -50.09 -68.68 -2.83
N VAL A 332 -50.29 -69.28 -4.01
CA VAL A 332 -49.83 -68.71 -5.29
C VAL A 332 -50.49 -67.35 -5.61
N PRO A 333 -51.82 -67.19 -5.58
CA PRO A 333 -52.44 -65.88 -5.85
C PRO A 333 -52.09 -64.84 -4.77
N LEU A 334 -51.94 -65.25 -3.51
CA LEU A 334 -51.56 -64.33 -2.44
C LEU A 334 -50.13 -63.79 -2.62
N THR A 335 -49.19 -64.65 -3.01
CA THR A 335 -47.81 -64.24 -3.31
C THR A 335 -47.77 -63.32 -4.53
N ILE A 336 -48.51 -63.63 -5.61
CA ILE A 336 -48.64 -62.75 -6.79
C ILE A 336 -49.21 -61.39 -6.38
N PHE A 337 -50.24 -61.35 -5.54
CA PHE A 337 -50.84 -60.09 -5.07
C PHE A 337 -49.83 -59.26 -4.26
N THR A 338 -49.07 -59.87 -3.35
CA THR A 338 -48.04 -59.15 -2.57
C THR A 338 -46.92 -58.59 -3.44
N VAL A 339 -46.46 -59.34 -4.45
CA VAL A 339 -45.45 -58.89 -5.41
C VAL A 339 -45.99 -57.76 -6.29
N MET A 340 -47.23 -57.86 -6.76
CA MET A 340 -47.90 -56.81 -7.53
C MET A 340 -48.11 -55.53 -6.72
N LEU A 341 -48.46 -55.64 -5.44
CA LEU A 341 -48.61 -54.49 -4.56
C LEU A 341 -47.27 -53.76 -4.36
N TRP A 342 -46.19 -54.50 -4.14
CA TRP A 342 -44.84 -53.95 -4.02
C TRP A 342 -44.36 -53.32 -5.33
N TRP A 343 -44.53 -54.00 -6.46
CA TRP A 343 -44.17 -53.47 -7.78
C TRP A 343 -44.91 -52.16 -8.07
N THR A 344 -46.21 -52.14 -7.81
CA THR A 344 -47.05 -50.96 -8.01
C THR A 344 -46.63 -49.83 -7.07
N TRP A 345 -46.33 -50.13 -5.81
CA TRP A 345 -45.82 -49.16 -4.83
C TRP A 345 -44.47 -48.58 -5.25
N VAL A 346 -43.49 -49.42 -5.62
CA VAL A 346 -42.18 -48.94 -6.09
C VAL A 346 -42.35 -48.10 -7.35
N HIS A 347 -43.09 -48.58 -8.35
CA HIS A 347 -43.26 -47.88 -9.62
C HIS A 347 -44.01 -46.53 -9.47
N PHE A 348 -45.01 -46.45 -8.59
CA PHE A 348 -45.74 -45.19 -8.36
C PHE A 348 -45.04 -44.24 -7.37
N PHE A 349 -44.48 -44.72 -6.25
CA PHE A 349 -43.88 -43.85 -5.22
C PHE A 349 -42.42 -43.46 -5.49
N THR A 350 -41.65 -44.23 -6.26
CA THR A 350 -40.26 -43.85 -6.59
C THR A 350 -40.14 -42.88 -7.76
N GLN A 351 -41.24 -42.53 -8.43
CA GLN A 351 -41.26 -41.52 -9.50
C GLN A 351 -41.54 -40.08 -9.00
N VAL A 352 -41.70 -39.84 -7.70
CA VAL A 352 -41.83 -38.47 -7.19
C VAL A 352 -40.45 -37.85 -6.94
N ALA A 353 -40.05 -37.04 -7.95
CA ALA A 353 -39.05 -35.98 -7.97
C ALA A 353 -37.55 -36.37 -7.89
N PRO A 354 -36.78 -36.27 -9.00
CA PRO A 354 -35.37 -35.97 -8.88
C PRO A 354 -35.24 -34.55 -8.30
N ALA A 355 -34.90 -34.44 -7.02
CA ALA A 355 -34.37 -33.20 -6.49
C ALA A 355 -33.06 -32.91 -7.25
N HIS A 356 -33.09 -31.90 -8.10
CA HIS A 356 -31.87 -31.27 -8.62
C HIS A 356 -30.90 -31.03 -7.45
N PRO A 357 -29.63 -31.45 -7.52
CA PRO A 357 -28.62 -30.78 -6.72
C PRO A 357 -28.50 -29.38 -7.32
N SER A 358 -29.23 -28.43 -6.74
CA SER A 358 -28.81 -27.03 -6.80
C SER A 358 -27.37 -26.99 -6.31
N PRO A 359 -26.41 -26.48 -7.11
CA PRO A 359 -25.12 -26.14 -6.53
C PRO A 359 -25.42 -25.05 -5.51
N GLU A 360 -25.30 -25.36 -4.21
CA GLU A 360 -25.01 -24.33 -3.23
C GLU A 360 -23.65 -23.77 -3.59
N LEU A 361 -23.68 -22.78 -4.49
CA LEU A 361 -22.73 -21.69 -4.51
C LEU A 361 -22.88 -20.96 -3.17
N LEU A 362 -22.20 -21.46 -2.14
CA LEU A 362 -21.57 -20.58 -1.15
C LEU A 362 -20.29 -20.01 -1.77
N GLN A 363 -20.45 -19.41 -2.95
CA GLN A 363 -19.61 -18.30 -3.36
C GLN A 363 -20.04 -17.13 -2.48
N ARG A 364 -19.36 -17.00 -1.35
CA ARG A 364 -19.21 -15.71 -0.69
C ARG A 364 -18.49 -14.81 -1.69
N HIS A 365 -19.26 -14.17 -2.57
CA HIS A 365 -18.78 -13.04 -3.35
C HIS A 365 -18.41 -11.95 -2.35
N GLY A 366 -17.11 -11.88 -2.02
CA GLY A 366 -16.46 -10.60 -1.82
C GLY A 366 -16.52 -9.89 -3.17
N CYS A 367 -17.50 -9.01 -3.30
CA CYS A 367 -17.72 -8.20 -4.47
C CYS A 367 -16.45 -7.39 -4.80
N GLN A 368 -15.82 -7.74 -5.91
CA GLN A 368 -14.93 -6.85 -6.62
C GLN A 368 -15.80 -5.87 -7.41
N ASP A 369 -16.31 -4.85 -6.73
CA ASP A 369 -16.82 -3.66 -7.41
C ASP A 369 -15.65 -2.69 -7.61
N SER A 370 -15.41 -2.40 -8.89
CA SER A 370 -14.91 -1.11 -9.30
C SER A 370 -15.86 -0.01 -8.79
N PHE A 371 -15.56 0.56 -7.62
CA PHE A 371 -16.05 1.88 -7.22
C PHE A 371 -14.92 2.90 -7.36
N ARG A 372 -14.87 3.51 -8.55
CA ARG A 372 -14.59 4.94 -8.61
C ARG A 372 -15.64 5.67 -7.78
N SER A 373 -15.17 6.68 -7.04
CA SER A 373 -15.93 7.70 -6.31
C SER A 373 -16.92 7.20 -5.25
N PHE A 374 -16.59 7.40 -3.98
CA PHE A 374 -17.43 8.15 -3.03
C PHE A 374 -16.67 8.34 -1.70
N LEU A 375 -15.85 9.39 -1.63
CA LEU A 375 -15.72 10.16 -0.40
C LEU A 375 -17.03 10.98 -0.28
N SER A 376 -18.02 10.44 0.44
CA SER A 376 -19.13 11.25 0.96
C SER A 376 -19.22 11.01 2.46
N LEU A 377 -18.45 11.81 3.19
CA LEU A 377 -18.70 12.10 4.59
C LEU A 377 -20.14 12.59 4.72
N LYS A 378 -20.94 11.87 5.50
CA LYS A 378 -22.27 12.29 5.93
C LYS A 378 -22.16 13.61 6.71
N LYS A 379 -22.37 14.70 5.99
CA LYS A 379 -22.73 16.02 6.49
C LYS A 379 -24.08 15.91 7.19
N LYS A 380 -24.09 16.29 8.47
CA LYS A 380 -25.29 16.44 9.30
C LYS A 380 -26.16 17.55 8.70
N LYS A 381 -27.47 17.30 8.59
CA LYS A 381 -28.52 18.21 8.09
C LYS A 381 -28.53 19.53 8.87
N GLN A 382 -28.70 20.63 8.14
CA GLN A 382 -28.86 22.02 8.60
C GLN A 382 -30.33 22.45 8.37
N PRO A 383 -30.93 23.35 9.17
CA PRO A 383 -32.04 24.19 8.72
C PRO A 383 -31.53 25.60 8.31
N PRO A 384 -32.28 26.36 7.48
CA PRO A 384 -31.73 27.45 6.68
C PRO A 384 -31.88 28.83 7.34
N SER A 385 -30.92 29.71 7.08
CA SER A 385 -31.13 31.17 6.97
C SER A 385 -29.91 31.82 6.31
N ASP A 386 -30.05 32.10 5.02
CA ASP A 386 -29.79 33.36 4.32
C ASP A 386 -28.59 34.26 4.69
N ILE A 387 -27.88 34.63 3.61
CA ILE A 387 -27.16 35.87 3.33
C ILE A 387 -25.63 35.90 3.61
N GLU A 388 -24.93 36.36 2.56
CA GLU A 388 -23.58 36.94 2.49
C GLU A 388 -22.35 36.07 2.15
N THR A 389 -21.98 36.16 0.86
CA THR A 389 -20.62 36.41 0.30
C THR A 389 -19.45 35.54 0.77
N GLY A 390 -18.99 34.64 -0.11
CA GLY A 390 -17.72 33.94 0.05
C GLY A 390 -16.49 34.78 -0.32
N PRO A 391 -15.28 34.36 0.09
CA PRO A 391 -14.07 34.65 -0.64
C PRO A 391 -13.58 33.43 -1.42
N SER A 392 -13.29 33.67 -2.68
CA SER A 392 -12.58 32.83 -3.61
C SER A 392 -11.24 32.31 -3.08
N SER A 393 -10.91 31.09 -3.50
CA SER A 393 -9.57 30.50 -3.56
C SER A 393 -8.47 31.55 -3.87
N PRO A 394 -7.30 31.54 -3.20
CA PRO A 394 -6.17 32.33 -3.66
C PRO A 394 -5.60 31.66 -4.92
N GLN A 395 -6.13 32.05 -6.08
CA GLN A 395 -5.35 31.99 -7.30
C GLN A 395 -4.10 32.83 -7.06
N THR A 396 -2.93 32.17 -7.02
CA THR A 396 -1.66 32.87 -7.18
C THR A 396 -1.76 33.65 -8.49
N PRO A 397 -1.65 34.99 -8.50
CA PRO A 397 -1.72 35.73 -9.75
C PRO A 397 -0.52 35.31 -10.62
N PRO A 398 -0.72 34.89 -11.88
CA PRO A 398 0.38 34.96 -12.82
C PRO A 398 0.75 36.43 -12.91
N PHE A 399 2.02 36.76 -12.65
CA PHE A 399 2.54 38.08 -13.01
C PHE A 399 2.16 38.34 -14.46
N SER A 400 1.50 39.47 -14.70
CA SER A 400 1.16 39.93 -16.03
C SER A 400 2.39 39.86 -16.94
N PRO A 401 2.24 39.40 -18.20
CA PRO A 401 3.36 39.38 -19.13
C PRO A 401 3.90 40.80 -19.32
N ALA A 402 5.21 40.91 -19.47
CA ALA A 402 5.90 42.18 -19.68
C ALA A 402 5.33 42.90 -20.92
N SER A 403 4.85 44.13 -20.74
CA SER A 403 4.66 45.05 -21.86
C SER A 403 6.04 45.43 -22.40
N PHE A 404 6.49 44.75 -23.44
CA PHE A 404 7.57 45.22 -24.29
C PHE A 404 7.08 46.48 -25.01
N TYR A 405 7.47 47.66 -24.54
CA TYR A 405 7.52 48.84 -25.40
C TYR A 405 8.82 48.73 -26.20
N ASP A 406 8.72 48.23 -27.42
CA ASP A 406 9.73 48.49 -28.44
C ASP A 406 9.76 50.01 -28.65
N SER A 407 10.87 50.63 -28.26
CA SER A 407 11.25 51.94 -28.76
C SER A 407 11.59 51.79 -30.23
N ALA A 408 10.56 51.88 -31.08
CA ALA A 408 10.71 52.08 -32.50
C ALA A 408 11.41 53.42 -32.73
N ILE A 409 12.59 53.33 -33.33
CA ILE A 409 13.28 54.43 -33.99
C ILE A 409 12.33 54.97 -35.07
N GLY A 410 12.01 56.26 -34.98
CA GLY A 410 11.17 56.97 -35.94
C GLY A 410 11.59 58.43 -36.04
N THR A 411 12.40 58.69 -37.07
CA THR A 411 12.86 59.97 -37.66
C THR A 411 13.63 60.96 -36.80
#